data_AF-A0A7T9HFN7-F1
#
_entry.id   AF-A0A7T9HFN7-F1
#
_cell.length_a   1.000
_cell.length_b   1.000
_cell.length_c   1.000
_cell.angle_alpha   90.00
_cell.angle_beta   90.00
_cell.angle_gamma   90.00
#
_symmetry.space_group_name_H-M   'P 1'
#
loop_
_entity.id
_entity.type
_entity.pdbx_description
1 polymer ?
#
loop_
_entity_poly.entity_id
_entity_poly.type
_entity_poly.pdbx_seq_one_letter_code
_entity_poly.pdbx_strand_id
1 'polypeptide(L)'
;MQFDLHPSVTLSSGTFSALVAPEDLVLAGLNDNPVLKRFLFLFICGNYSRLLSGINRRSVSIEVRRAFTAFQLLTILRESYHTIIFIEHDPTLYEEVGAEVLGQVSEAMKSAGQGSAVVLYAPAEDPSFSGMARVADRFFSLSSPPAPPLSRARRAGKVRHPVALARDQTTLERF
;
A
#
# COMPACT_ATOMS: atom_id res chain seq x y z
N MET A 1 21.08 8.12 -4.82
CA MET A 1 20.33 8.56 -3.62
C MET A 1 19.77 7.32 -2.92
N GLN A 2 19.54 7.39 -1.61
CA GLN A 2 19.01 6.27 -0.82
C GLN A 2 18.07 6.83 0.25
N PHE A 3 16.92 6.19 0.47
CA PHE A 3 15.99 6.51 1.54
C PHE A 3 15.27 5.25 2.03
N ASP A 4 14.85 5.27 3.29
CA ASP A 4 14.13 4.17 3.90
C ASP A 4 12.62 4.47 3.88
N LEU A 5 11.83 3.60 3.24
CA LEU A 5 10.37 3.66 3.32
C LEU A 5 9.87 3.03 4.62
N HIS A 6 10.55 1.99 5.07
CA HIS A 6 10.35 1.28 6.32
C HIS A 6 11.74 0.89 6.83
N PRO A 7 11.98 0.67 8.15
CA PRO A 7 13.29 0.24 8.66
C PRO A 7 13.90 -0.99 7.97
N SER A 8 13.09 -1.78 7.25
CA SER A 8 13.51 -2.96 6.50
C SER A 8 13.44 -2.79 4.97
N VAL A 9 13.00 -1.63 4.48
CA VAL A 9 12.84 -1.35 3.04
C VAL A 9 13.64 -0.09 2.70
N THR A 10 14.83 -0.33 2.17
CA THR A 10 15.72 0.72 1.71
C THR A 10 15.69 0.81 0.20
N LEU A 11 15.26 1.97 -0.30
CA LEU A 11 15.12 2.28 -1.70
C LEU A 11 16.32 3.08 -2.16
N SER A 12 16.89 2.71 -3.29
CA SER A 12 18.07 3.34 -3.86
C SER A 12 17.84 3.71 -5.32
N SER A 13 18.38 4.86 -5.73
CA SER A 13 18.50 5.18 -7.16
C SER A 13 19.30 4.09 -7.88
N GLY A 14 19.04 3.89 -9.17
CA GLY A 14 19.69 2.83 -9.93
C GLY A 14 18.99 1.47 -9.79
N THR A 15 17.79 1.42 -9.17
CA THR A 15 17.09 0.16 -8.92
C THR A 15 15.61 0.22 -9.26
N PHE A 16 15.09 -0.90 -9.75
CA PHE A 16 13.68 -1.21 -9.81
C PHE A 16 13.34 -2.18 -8.67
N SER A 17 12.50 -1.75 -7.73
CA SER A 17 12.05 -2.55 -6.59
C SER A 17 10.57 -2.88 -6.69
N ALA A 18 10.20 -4.13 -6.42
CA ALA A 18 8.81 -4.55 -6.20
C ALA A 18 8.52 -4.63 -4.70
N LEU A 19 7.37 -4.12 -4.28
CA LEU A 19 6.96 -4.03 -2.89
C LEU A 19 5.52 -4.55 -2.71
N VAL A 20 5.37 -5.55 -1.86
CA VAL A 20 4.08 -5.99 -1.33
C VAL A 20 3.99 -5.55 0.11
N ALA A 21 3.01 -4.72 0.46
CA ALA A 21 2.87 -4.22 1.82
C ALA A 21 1.44 -3.77 2.13
N PRO A 22 1.01 -3.85 3.40
CA PRO A 22 -0.18 -3.16 3.88
C PRO A 22 -0.15 -1.65 3.60
N GLU A 23 -1.31 -1.09 3.24
CA GLU A 23 -1.46 0.32 2.85
C GLU A 23 -1.03 1.28 3.96
N ASP A 24 -1.34 0.97 5.22
CA ASP A 24 -1.02 1.78 6.39
C ASP A 24 0.49 1.94 6.61
N LEU A 25 1.26 0.85 6.41
CA LEU A 25 2.72 0.89 6.53
C LEU A 25 3.35 1.76 5.45
N VAL A 26 2.85 1.67 4.21
CA VAL A 26 3.35 2.49 3.10
C VAL A 26 2.98 3.96 3.31
N LEU A 27 1.75 4.25 3.73
CA LEU A 27 1.33 5.62 4.03
C LEU A 27 2.14 6.25 5.15
N ALA A 28 2.45 5.51 6.22
CA ALA A 28 3.33 5.99 7.28
C ALA A 28 4.72 6.32 6.72
N GLY A 29 5.30 5.41 5.93
CA GLY A 29 6.60 5.63 5.28
C GLY A 29 6.65 6.84 4.34
N LEU A 30 5.58 7.08 3.58
CA LEU A 30 5.50 8.23 2.67
C LEU A 30 5.25 9.55 3.42
N ASN A 31 4.43 9.55 4.48
CA ASN A 31 4.02 10.77 5.15
C ASN A 31 4.98 11.25 6.24
N ASP A 32 5.71 10.32 6.87
CA ASP A 32 6.58 10.62 8.01
C ASP A 32 8.05 10.80 7.59
N ASN A 33 8.38 10.59 6.31
CA ASN A 33 9.75 10.67 5.82
C ASN A 33 10.08 12.08 5.26
N PRO A 34 10.81 12.93 6.02
CA PRO A 34 11.14 14.28 5.58
C PRO A 34 12.13 14.32 4.41
N VAL A 35 12.84 13.22 4.15
CA VAL A 35 13.82 13.12 3.06
C VAL A 35 13.13 13.18 1.70
N LEU A 36 11.89 12.68 1.60
CA LEU A 36 11.13 12.67 0.34
C LEU A 36 10.89 14.08 -0.22
N LYS A 37 10.84 15.12 0.64
CA LYS A 37 10.71 16.53 0.20
C LYS A 37 11.89 17.04 -0.61
N ARG A 38 13.05 16.38 -0.52
CA ARG A 38 14.30 16.81 -1.17
C ARG A 38 14.42 16.30 -2.60
N PHE A 39 13.52 15.43 -3.03
CA PHE A 39 13.59 14.74 -4.32
C PHE A 39 12.35 15.02 -5.17
N LEU A 40 12.51 14.93 -6.48
CA LEU A 40 11.38 14.95 -7.39
C LEU A 40 10.66 13.60 -7.25
N PHE A 41 9.46 13.62 -6.68
CA PHE A 41 8.66 12.44 -6.45
C PHE A 41 7.50 12.40 -7.43
N LEU A 42 7.46 11.34 -8.25
CA LEU A 42 6.33 11.02 -9.11
C LEU A 42 5.55 9.84 -8.52
N PHE A 43 4.26 10.05 -8.31
CA PHE A 43 3.31 9.01 -7.97
C PHE A 43 2.45 8.68 -9.18
N ILE A 44 2.49 7.44 -9.62
CA ILE A 44 1.70 6.92 -10.72
C ILE A 44 0.66 5.96 -10.15
N CYS A 45 -0.61 6.18 -10.46
CA CYS A 45 -1.67 5.25 -10.09
C CYS A 45 -2.60 4.94 -11.26
N GLY A 46 -3.32 3.83 -11.14
CA GLY A 46 -4.28 3.36 -12.12
C GLY A 46 -5.65 4.06 -12.05
N ASN A 47 -6.69 3.31 -12.43
CA ASN A 47 -8.10 3.71 -12.35
C ASN A 47 -8.49 4.05 -10.91
N TYR A 48 -8.04 3.20 -9.98
CA TYR A 48 -8.32 3.31 -8.56
C TYR A 48 -7.00 3.41 -7.80
N SER A 49 -6.93 4.36 -6.87
CA SER A 49 -5.78 4.50 -5.98
C SER A 49 -6.25 4.39 -4.54
N ARG A 50 -5.62 3.48 -3.80
CA ARG A 50 -5.80 3.28 -2.37
C ARG A 50 -4.95 4.28 -1.58
N LEU A 51 -3.74 4.54 -2.06
CA LEU A 51 -2.78 5.39 -1.35
C LEU A 51 -3.03 6.90 -1.54
N LEU A 52 -3.48 7.33 -2.73
CA LEU A 52 -3.51 8.75 -3.10
C LEU A 52 -4.29 9.63 -2.11
N SER A 53 -5.39 9.09 -1.54
CA SER A 53 -6.21 9.82 -0.58
C SER A 53 -5.53 10.00 0.79
N GLY A 54 -4.62 9.09 1.15
CA GLY A 54 -3.87 9.11 2.41
C GLY A 54 -2.54 9.85 2.34
N ILE A 55 -2.06 10.22 1.15
CA ILE A 55 -0.78 10.95 1.00
C ILE A 55 -0.98 12.41 1.43
N ASN A 56 -0.23 12.81 2.45
CA ASN A 56 -0.20 14.19 2.94
C ASN A 56 0.69 15.06 2.04
N ARG A 57 0.06 15.90 1.21
CA ARG A 57 0.77 16.85 0.33
C ARG A 57 1.63 17.89 1.06
N ARG A 58 1.45 18.08 2.38
CA ARG A 58 2.36 18.90 3.20
C ARG A 58 3.63 18.16 3.58
N SER A 59 3.61 16.83 3.55
CA SER A 59 4.74 15.95 3.88
C SER A 59 5.61 15.61 2.67
N VAL A 60 5.06 15.57 1.45
CA VAL A 60 5.81 15.26 0.22
C VAL A 60 5.41 16.20 -0.91
N SER A 61 6.40 16.75 -1.62
CA SER A 61 6.17 17.47 -2.87
C SER A 61 6.00 16.44 -3.99
N ILE A 62 4.76 16.05 -4.25
CA ILE A 62 4.41 14.93 -5.11
C ILE A 62 3.74 15.39 -6.40
N GLU A 63 4.29 14.97 -7.54
CA GLU A 63 3.60 15.01 -8.82
C GLU A 63 2.78 13.73 -8.96
N VAL A 64 1.54 13.84 -9.42
CA VAL A 64 0.64 12.69 -9.58
C VAL A 64 0.28 12.56 -11.06
N ARG A 65 0.55 11.40 -11.65
CA ARG A 65 0.08 11.04 -13.00
C ARG A 65 -0.80 9.78 -12.93
N ARG A 66 -1.84 9.72 -13.76
CA ARG A 66 -2.72 8.56 -13.87
C ARG A 66 -2.53 7.84 -15.18
N ALA A 67 -2.50 6.52 -15.13
CA ALA A 67 -2.51 5.64 -16.30
C ALA A 67 -3.78 4.80 -16.30
N PHE A 68 -4.55 4.86 -17.37
CA PHE A 68 -5.75 4.05 -17.60
C PHE A 68 -5.47 2.84 -18.50
N THR A 69 -4.29 2.80 -19.13
CA THR A 69 -3.83 1.69 -19.96
C THR A 69 -2.33 1.46 -19.78
N ALA A 70 -1.85 0.25 -20.10
CA ALA A 70 -0.42 -0.04 -20.10
C ALA A 70 0.39 0.91 -21.00
N PHE A 71 -0.14 1.34 -22.15
CA PHE A 71 0.53 2.28 -23.05
C PHE A 71 0.69 3.68 -22.45
N GLN A 72 -0.28 4.13 -21.65
CA GLN A 72 -0.17 5.38 -20.92
C GLN A 72 0.91 5.28 -19.84
N LEU A 73 0.97 4.16 -19.10
CA LEU A 73 2.03 3.90 -18.13
C LEU A 73 3.42 3.93 -18.80
N LEU A 74 3.59 3.25 -19.93
CA LEU A 74 4.84 3.29 -20.71
C LEU A 74 5.23 4.72 -21.11
N THR A 75 4.27 5.52 -21.53
CA THR A 75 4.50 6.92 -21.93
C THR A 75 4.93 7.76 -20.72
N ILE A 76 4.26 7.61 -19.58
CA ILE A 76 4.61 8.31 -18.34
C ILE A 76 6.05 7.96 -17.92
N LEU A 77 6.41 6.67 -17.93
CA LEU A 77 7.76 6.21 -17.57
C LEU A 77 8.82 6.81 -18.48
N ARG A 78 8.59 6.80 -19.80
CA ARG A 78 9.53 7.35 -20.79
C ARG A 78 9.75 8.85 -20.66
N GLU A 79 8.72 9.59 -20.24
CA GLU A 79 8.76 11.05 -20.11
C GLU A 79 9.19 11.53 -18.71
N SER A 80 9.31 10.60 -17.75
CA SER A 80 9.64 10.95 -16.37
C SER A 80 11.11 11.38 -16.22
N TYR A 81 11.33 12.36 -15.35
CA TYR A 81 12.66 12.87 -14.98
C TYR A 81 12.81 12.94 -13.45
N HIS A 82 11.91 12.24 -12.74
CA HIS A 82 11.79 12.27 -11.29
C HIS A 82 12.82 11.35 -10.65
N THR A 83 13.33 11.76 -9.49
CA THR A 83 14.33 10.96 -8.77
C THR A 83 13.71 9.72 -8.13
N ILE A 84 12.43 9.79 -7.77
CA ILE A 84 11.64 8.70 -7.22
C ILE A 84 10.39 8.54 -8.09
N ILE A 85 10.14 7.32 -8.55
CA ILE A 85 8.95 6.95 -9.30
C ILE A 85 8.26 5.84 -8.50
N PHE A 86 7.14 6.18 -7.87
CA PHE A 86 6.33 5.26 -7.09
C PHE A 86 5.07 4.91 -7.88
N ILE A 87 4.91 3.64 -8.20
CA ILE A 87 3.86 3.12 -9.07
C ILE A 87 2.95 2.25 -8.21
N GLU A 88 1.71 2.69 -8.01
CA GLU A 88 0.67 1.82 -7.48
C GLU A 88 0.18 0.90 -8.58
N HIS A 89 0.38 -0.40 -8.38
CA HIS A 89 -0.02 -1.46 -9.29
C HIS A 89 -1.54 -1.53 -9.41
N ASP A 90 -2.03 -1.55 -10.64
CA ASP A 90 -3.44 -1.74 -10.97
C ASP A 90 -3.52 -2.81 -12.08
N PRO A 91 -3.99 -4.02 -11.76
CA PRO A 91 -4.02 -5.12 -12.74
C PRO A 91 -4.97 -4.83 -13.92
N THR A 92 -5.94 -3.92 -13.76
CA THR A 92 -6.91 -3.58 -14.82
C THR A 92 -6.25 -2.93 -16.04
N LEU A 93 -5.05 -2.37 -15.89
CA LEU A 93 -4.27 -1.80 -17.00
C LEU A 93 -3.82 -2.86 -18.01
N TYR A 94 -3.85 -4.14 -17.61
CA TYR A 94 -3.27 -5.25 -18.35
C TYR A 94 -4.30 -6.26 -18.88
N GLU A 95 -5.59 -6.16 -18.53
CA GLU A 95 -6.60 -7.19 -18.82
C GLU A 95 -6.82 -7.42 -20.33
N GLU A 96 -6.76 -6.37 -21.13
CA GLU A 96 -6.98 -6.42 -22.59
C GLU A 96 -5.69 -6.52 -23.40
N VAL A 97 -4.53 -6.59 -22.73
CA VAL A 97 -3.21 -6.64 -23.39
C VAL A 97 -2.50 -7.96 -23.10
N GLY A 98 -1.82 -8.48 -24.12
CA GLY A 98 -1.09 -9.75 -23.99
C GLY A 98 0.15 -9.66 -23.09
N ALA A 99 0.72 -10.81 -22.74
CA ALA A 99 1.91 -10.94 -21.89
C ALA A 99 3.14 -10.15 -22.40
N GLU A 100 3.21 -9.89 -23.71
CA GLU A 100 4.25 -9.06 -24.31
C GLU A 100 4.28 -7.64 -23.72
N VAL A 101 3.10 -7.04 -23.50
CA VAL A 101 2.99 -5.68 -22.97
C VAL A 101 3.41 -5.62 -21.51
N LEU A 102 3.13 -6.65 -20.70
CA LEU A 102 3.68 -6.75 -19.34
C LEU A 102 5.21 -6.77 -19.35
N GLY A 103 5.80 -7.51 -20.30
CA GLY A 103 7.25 -7.53 -20.49
C GLY A 103 7.80 -6.15 -20.82
N GLN A 104 7.18 -5.44 -21.76
CA GLN A 104 7.57 -4.08 -22.12
C GLN A 104 7.47 -3.10 -20.93
N VAL A 105 6.41 -3.19 -20.14
CA VAL A 105 6.23 -2.36 -18.93
C VAL A 105 7.29 -2.67 -17.89
N SER A 106 7.61 -3.95 -17.69
CA SER A 106 8.67 -4.39 -16.77
C SER A 106 10.03 -3.83 -17.17
N GLU A 107 10.37 -3.93 -18.46
CA GLU A 107 11.63 -3.39 -18.99
C GLU A 107 11.67 -1.86 -18.95
N ALA A 108 10.55 -1.18 -19.17
CA ALA A 108 10.46 0.26 -19.02
C ALA A 108 10.71 0.70 -17.58
N MET A 109 10.16 -0.01 -16.59
CA MET A 109 10.46 0.23 -15.17
C MET A 109 11.93 -0.04 -14.85
N LYS A 110 12.50 -1.13 -15.39
CA LYS A 110 13.92 -1.47 -15.22
C LYS A 110 14.84 -0.39 -15.79
N SER A 111 14.51 0.11 -16.97
CA SER A 111 15.23 1.17 -17.66
C SER A 111 15.13 2.50 -16.91
N ALA A 112 13.93 2.89 -16.46
CA ALA A 112 13.72 4.07 -15.62
C ALA A 112 14.48 3.97 -14.29
N GLY A 113 14.62 2.74 -13.75
CA GLY A 113 15.42 2.42 -12.58
C GLY A 113 16.89 2.81 -12.71
N GLN A 114 17.47 2.85 -13.91
CA GLN A 114 18.89 3.23 -14.09
C GLN A 114 19.18 4.68 -13.66
N GLY A 115 18.20 5.58 -13.80
CA GLY A 115 18.32 6.99 -13.39
C GLY A 115 17.57 7.34 -12.10
N SER A 116 16.65 6.49 -11.66
CA SER A 116 15.67 6.80 -10.61
C SER A 116 15.59 5.69 -9.56
N ALA A 117 14.92 5.95 -8.44
CA ALA A 117 14.43 4.89 -7.56
C ALA A 117 13.01 4.53 -8.01
N VAL A 118 12.83 3.39 -8.67
CA VAL A 118 11.51 2.93 -9.13
C VAL A 118 10.94 1.91 -8.15
N VAL A 119 9.71 2.13 -7.70
CA VAL A 119 8.99 1.22 -6.81
C VAL A 119 7.67 0.84 -7.46
N LEU A 120 7.46 -0.45 -7.71
CA LEU A 120 6.14 -1.01 -8.01
C LEU A 120 5.53 -1.54 -6.72
N TYR A 121 4.42 -0.97 -6.29
CA TYR A 121 3.74 -1.31 -5.06
C TYR A 121 2.41 -2.02 -5.32
N ALA A 122 2.12 -3.07 -4.57
CA ALA A 122 0.78 -3.65 -4.48
C ALA A 122 0.43 -4.02 -3.02
N PRO A 123 -0.85 -3.94 -2.61
CA PRO A 123 -1.27 -4.40 -1.29
C PRO A 123 -1.24 -5.94 -1.16
N ALA A 124 -1.37 -6.65 -2.28
CA ALA A 124 -1.30 -8.10 -2.39
C ALA A 124 -0.74 -8.49 -3.77
N GLU A 125 -0.16 -9.67 -3.88
CA GLU A 125 0.30 -10.19 -5.16
C GLU A 125 -0.86 -10.64 -6.05
N ASP A 126 -0.72 -10.38 -7.35
CA ASP A 126 -1.54 -10.97 -8.42
C ASP A 126 -0.61 -11.42 -9.57
N PRO A 127 -1.11 -12.22 -10.54
CA PRO A 127 -0.26 -12.77 -11.59
C PRO A 127 0.52 -11.72 -12.41
N SER A 128 -0.07 -10.55 -12.65
CA SER A 128 0.59 -9.47 -13.40
C SER A 128 1.69 -8.82 -12.58
N PHE A 129 1.44 -8.54 -11.30
CA PHE A 129 2.45 -8.05 -10.37
C PHE A 129 3.60 -9.04 -10.22
N SER A 130 3.32 -10.32 -9.94
CA SER A 130 4.35 -11.36 -9.78
C SER A 130 5.15 -11.55 -11.07
N GLY A 131 4.52 -11.37 -12.25
CA GLY A 131 5.20 -11.37 -13.54
C GLY A 131 6.23 -10.24 -13.65
N MET A 132 5.85 -9.02 -13.31
CA MET A 132 6.74 -7.85 -13.35
C MET A 132 7.82 -7.89 -12.25
N ALA A 133 7.49 -8.39 -11.06
CA ALA A 133 8.40 -8.52 -9.93
C ALA A 133 9.61 -9.42 -10.22
N ARG A 134 9.51 -10.36 -11.17
CA ARG A 134 10.65 -11.20 -11.61
C ARG A 134 11.78 -10.41 -12.28
N VAL A 135 11.49 -9.23 -12.82
CA VAL A 135 12.48 -8.34 -13.47
C VAL A 135 13.09 -7.35 -12.48
N ALA A 136 12.46 -7.20 -11.31
CA ALA A 136 12.93 -6.27 -10.27
C ALA A 136 14.31 -6.65 -9.73
N ASP A 137 15.12 -5.65 -9.42
CA ASP A 137 16.40 -5.83 -8.71
C ASP A 137 16.19 -6.33 -7.29
N ARG A 138 15.07 -5.94 -6.69
CA ARG A 138 14.73 -6.23 -5.30
C ARG A 138 13.24 -6.49 -5.16
N PHE A 139 12.91 -7.43 -4.30
CA PHE A 139 11.55 -7.72 -3.90
C PHE A 139 11.43 -7.60 -2.38
N PHE A 140 10.45 -6.82 -1.93
CA PHE A 140 10.15 -6.64 -0.51
C PHE A 140 8.73 -7.10 -0.23
N SER A 141 8.55 -7.89 0.81
CA SER A 141 7.24 -8.26 1.35
C SER A 141 7.17 -7.85 2.81
N LEU A 142 6.29 -6.91 3.11
CA LEU A 142 6.00 -6.46 4.46
C LEU A 142 4.65 -7.02 4.89
N SER A 143 4.56 -7.39 6.16
CA SER A 143 3.31 -7.77 6.81
C SER A 143 3.11 -6.88 8.02
N SER A 144 1.85 -6.57 8.32
CA SER A 144 1.53 -5.92 9.59
C SER A 144 2.01 -6.82 10.73
N PRO A 145 2.55 -6.25 11.82
CA PRO A 145 2.91 -7.06 12.97
C PRO A 145 1.70 -7.87 13.44
N PRO A 146 1.88 -9.13 13.84
CA PRO A 146 0.77 -9.95 14.33
C PRO A 146 0.09 -9.23 15.48
N ALA A 147 -1.25 -9.15 15.44
CA ALA A 147 -2.01 -8.52 16.51
C ALA A 147 -1.61 -9.15 17.85
N PRO A 148 -1.40 -8.35 18.91
CA PRO A 148 -1.10 -8.90 20.21
C PRO A 148 -2.22 -9.88 20.59
N PRO A 149 -1.89 -11.06 21.14
CA PRO A 149 -2.91 -12.03 21.50
C PRO A 149 -3.90 -11.37 22.44
N LEU A 150 -5.19 -11.44 22.11
CA LEU A 150 -6.26 -10.92 22.95
C LEU A 150 -6.02 -11.43 24.38
N SER A 151 -5.74 -10.50 25.30
CA SER A 151 -5.60 -10.85 26.71
C SER A 151 -6.91 -11.49 27.13
N ARG A 152 -6.90 -12.81 27.38
CA ARG A 152 -8.07 -13.53 27.90
C ARG A 152 -8.56 -12.75 29.11
N ALA A 153 -9.76 -12.16 29.01
CA ALA A 153 -10.40 -11.54 30.15
C ALA A 153 -10.37 -12.57 31.29
N ARG A 154 -9.67 -12.25 32.38
CA ARG A 154 -9.73 -13.05 33.60
C ARG A 154 -11.21 -13.20 33.90
N ARG A 155 -11.72 -14.44 33.91
CA ARG A 155 -13.11 -14.73 34.31
C ARG A 155 -13.37 -13.97 35.61
N ALA A 156 -14.11 -12.87 35.54
CA ALA A 156 -14.60 -12.21 36.72
C ALA A 156 -15.45 -13.25 37.45
N GLY A 157 -14.97 -13.67 38.62
CA GLY A 157 -15.70 -14.60 39.48
C GLY A 157 -17.12 -14.06 39.70
N LYS A 158 -18.10 -14.98 39.74
CA LYS A 158 -19.52 -14.68 39.98
C LYS A 158 -19.67 -13.57 41.03
N VAL A 159 -20.09 -12.39 40.60
CA VAL A 159 -20.59 -11.34 41.49
C VAL A 159 -21.88 -11.91 42.10
N ARG A 160 -21.84 -12.22 43.40
CA ARG A 160 -23.05 -12.57 44.15
C ARG A 160 -23.87 -11.30 44.35
N HIS A 161 -25.04 -11.22 43.70
CA HIS A 161 -26.04 -10.20 44.02
C HIS A 161 -26.65 -10.50 45.41
N PRO A 162 -26.73 -9.52 46.33
CA PRO A 162 -27.54 -9.65 47.52
C PRO A 162 -29.02 -9.53 47.15
N VAL A 163 -29.81 -10.52 47.57
CA VAL A 163 -31.27 -10.54 47.46
C VAL A 163 -31.85 -9.62 48.52
N ALA A 164 -32.62 -8.61 48.11
CA ALA A 164 -33.64 -7.97 48.95
C ALA A 164 -34.71 -7.28 48.08
N LEU A 165 -35.91 -7.89 48.05
CA LEU A 165 -37.28 -7.33 48.17
C LEU A 165 -37.66 -6.10 47.30
N ALA A 166 -38.85 -5.97 46.70
CA ALA A 166 -40.12 -6.71 46.62
C ALA A 166 -41.02 -5.98 45.57
N ARG A 167 -42.22 -6.54 45.31
CA ARG A 167 -43.38 -5.99 44.54
C ARG A 167 -43.32 -6.30 43.03
N ASP A 168 -44.30 -6.93 42.39
CA ASP A 168 -45.76 -6.98 42.57
C ASP A 168 -46.31 -8.35 42.14
N GLN A 169 -47.20 -8.95 42.94
CA GLN A 169 -48.11 -10.00 42.45
C GLN A 169 -49.51 -9.42 42.38
N THR A 170 -50.01 -9.39 41.14
CA THR A 170 -51.32 -8.94 40.69
C THR A 170 -52.38 -9.99 41.01
N THR A 171 -53.57 -9.55 41.44
CA THR A 171 -54.78 -10.39 41.41
C THR A 171 -55.94 -9.56 40.90
N LEU A 172 -56.52 -9.97 39.77
CA LEU A 172 -57.84 -9.54 39.33
C LEU A 172 -58.45 -10.68 38.51
N GLU A 173 -59.18 -11.58 39.19
CA GLU A 173 -60.09 -12.53 38.56
C GLU A 173 -61.41 -11.81 38.29
N ARG A 174 -61.96 -11.97 37.09
CA ARG A 174 -63.22 -11.38 36.63
C ARG A 174 -64.20 -12.52 36.35
N PHE A 175 -65.39 -12.42 36.97
CA PHE A 175 -66.63 -13.21 36.85
C PHE A 175 -66.74 -14.47 37.71
#